data_AF-A0A8E0RUQ2-F1
#
_entry.id   AF-A0A8E0RUQ2-F1
#
_cell.length_a   1.000
_cell.length_b   1.000
_cell.length_c   1.000
_cell.angle_alpha   90.00
_cell.angle_beta   90.00
_cell.angle_gamma   90.00
#
_symmetry.space_group_name_H-M   'P 1'
#
loop_
_entity.id
_entity.type
_entity.pdbx_description
1 polymer ?
#
loop_
_entity_poly.entity_id
_entity_poly.type
_entity_poly.pdbx_seq_one_letter_code
_entity_poly.pdbx_strand_id
1 'polypeptide(L)' 'MKQNEQCSRFVSDRKPCCWPNKCQQVDRMKGICVPCIVTNEFCIDDSECCTKTCESYLCREKR' A
#
# COMPACT_ATOMS: atom_id res chain seq x y z
N MET A 1 10.27 -11.93 -1.64
CA MET A 1 8.82 -11.83 -1.34
C MET A 1 8.07 -11.62 -2.64
N LYS A 2 7.03 -12.43 -2.89
CA LYS A 2 6.23 -12.45 -4.14
C LYS A 2 5.02 -11.52 -4.00
N GLN A 3 4.48 -11.05 -5.14
CA GLN A 3 3.19 -10.36 -5.18
C GLN A 3 2.12 -11.21 -4.46
N ASN A 4 1.20 -10.55 -3.75
CA ASN A 4 0.14 -11.17 -2.97
C ASN A 4 0.56 -11.86 -1.65
N GLU A 5 1.79 -11.62 -1.17
CA GLU A 5 2.17 -12.03 0.18
C GLU A 5 1.59 -11.10 1.26
N GLN A 6 1.37 -11.66 2.45
CA GLN A 6 0.86 -10.91 3.59
C GLN A 6 1.95 -9.97 4.14
N CYS A 7 1.59 -8.71 4.25
CA CYS A 7 2.40 -7.65 4.86
C CYS A 7 1.60 -6.97 5.97
N SER A 8 2.23 -6.02 6.67
CA SER A 8 1.47 -5.12 7.54
C SER A 8 2.25 -3.84 7.79
N ARG A 9 1.56 -2.70 7.74
CA ARG A 9 2.15 -1.38 7.99
C ARG A 9 2.15 -0.97 9.47
N PHE A 10 1.22 -1.50 10.27
CA PHE A 10 0.90 -1.00 11.60
C PHE A 10 1.43 -1.84 12.78
N VAL A 11 1.78 -3.11 12.56
CA VAL A 11 2.30 -3.98 13.64
C VAL A 11 3.83 -3.95 13.73
N SER A 12 4.33 -4.19 14.94
CA SER A 12 5.76 -4.33 15.27
C SER A 12 6.46 -5.40 14.41
N ASP A 13 5.74 -6.43 13.97
CA ASP A 13 6.16 -7.41 12.96
C ASP A 13 6.02 -6.84 11.55
N ARG A 14 6.60 -5.66 11.32
CA ARG A 14 6.58 -4.97 10.04
C ARG A 14 7.19 -5.92 9.01
N LYS A 15 6.33 -6.55 8.19
CA LYS A 15 6.74 -7.38 7.07
C LYS A 15 6.72 -6.51 5.82
N PRO A 16 7.85 -5.87 5.44
CA PRO A 16 7.89 -5.06 4.24
C PRO A 16 7.75 -5.96 3.02
N CYS A 17 7.06 -5.47 2.01
CA CYS A 17 7.07 -6.10 0.69
C CYS A 17 8.46 -5.95 0.06
N CYS A 18 8.89 -6.93 -0.73
CA CYS A 18 10.07 -6.73 -1.57
C CYS A 18 9.81 -5.61 -2.57
N TRP A 19 10.77 -4.69 -2.70
CA TRP A 19 10.77 -3.67 -3.73
C TRP A 19 10.63 -4.33 -5.12
N PRO A 20 9.80 -3.81 -6.04
CA PRO A 20 9.10 -2.51 -6.01
C PRO A 20 7.69 -2.53 -5.40
N ASN A 21 7.24 -3.65 -4.83
CA ASN A 21 5.86 -3.77 -4.31
C ASN A 21 5.62 -2.93 -3.06
N LYS A 22 4.36 -2.57 -2.86
CA LYS A 22 3.82 -1.77 -1.76
C LYS A 22 2.86 -2.62 -0.93
N CYS A 23 2.82 -2.36 0.37
CA CYS A 23 1.84 -3.03 1.23
C CYS A 23 0.51 -2.25 1.16
N GLN A 24 -0.53 -2.80 0.54
CA GLN A 24 -1.88 -2.25 0.66
C GLN A 24 -2.53 -2.83 1.91
N GLN A 25 -2.92 -1.96 2.84
CA GLN A 25 -3.52 -2.40 4.08
C GLN A 25 -4.99 -2.73 3.88
N VAL A 26 -5.37 -4.00 4.00
CA VAL A 26 -6.75 -4.46 3.83
C VAL A 26 -7.55 -4.43 5.14
N ASP A 27 -6.87 -4.53 6.29
CA ASP A 27 -7.48 -4.42 7.61
C ASP A 27 -6.48 -3.84 8.63
N ARG A 28 -6.89 -3.59 9.88
CA ARG A 28 -6.00 -2.96 10.89
C ARG A 28 -4.69 -3.72 11.17
N MET A 29 -4.64 -5.03 10.89
CA MET A 29 -3.49 -5.88 11.23
C MET A 29 -2.83 -6.53 10.01
N LYS A 30 -3.50 -6.57 8.86
CA LYS A 30 -3.05 -7.27 7.65
C LYS A 30 -3.11 -6.34 6.44
N GLY A 31 -2.13 -6.53 5.58
CA GLY A 31 -2.06 -5.99 4.24
C GLY A 31 -1.60 -7.06 3.26
N ILE A 32 -1.64 -6.71 1.98
CA ILE A 32 -1.15 -7.53 0.88
C ILE A 32 -0.12 -6.76 0.05
N CYS A 33 0.90 -7.45 -0.42
CA CYS A 33 1.90 -6.87 -1.31
C CYS A 33 1.36 -6.73 -2.73
N VAL A 34 1.14 -5.49 -3.14
CA VAL A 34 0.63 -5.09 -4.46
C VAL A 34 1.68 -4.26 -5.20
N PRO A 35 1.68 -4.24 -6.55
CA PRO A 35 2.63 -3.41 -7.30
C PRO A 35 2.37 -1.91 -7.11
N CYS A 36 1.11 -1.54 -6.94
CA CYS A 36 0.65 -0.21 -6.59
C CYS A 36 -0.66 -0.33 -5.77
N ILE A 37 -0.92 0.67 -4.94
CA ILE A 37 -2.08 0.77 -4.05
C ILE A 37 -3.25 1.35 -4.85
N VAL A 38 -4.42 0.72 -4.74
CA VAL A 38 -5.63 1.14 -5.46
C VAL A 38 -6.25 2.40 -4.84
N THR A 39 -7.16 3.03 -5.58
CA THR A 39 -7.87 4.24 -5.14
C THR A 39 -8.62 4.03 -3.82
N ASN A 40 -8.70 5.09 -3.01
CA ASN A 40 -9.30 5.18 -1.69
C ASN A 40 -8.63 4.34 -0.60
N GLU A 41 -7.46 3.77 -0.87
CA GLU A 41 -6.68 3.03 0.11
C GLU A 41 -5.55 3.87 0.68
N PHE A 42 -5.08 3.49 1.87
CA PHE A 42 -4.06 4.21 2.60
C PHE A 42 -2.71 4.25 1.85
N CYS A 43 -2.13 5.44 1.73
CA CYS A 43 -0.83 5.70 1.13
C CYS A 43 -0.01 6.67 1.98
N ILE A 44 1.32 6.62 1.79
CA ILE A 44 2.26 7.57 2.39
C ILE A 44 2.88 8.48 1.32
N ASP A 45 3.01 7.97 0.09
CA ASP A 45 3.66 8.67 -1.02
C ASP A 45 2.90 8.44 -2.33
N ASP A 46 2.94 9.43 -3.22
CA ASP A 46 2.30 9.39 -4.54
C ASP A 46 2.73 8.15 -5.35
N SER A 47 4.01 7.77 -5.30
CA SER A 47 4.56 6.63 -6.03
C SER A 47 4.01 5.27 -5.55
N GLU A 48 3.35 5.22 -4.40
CA GLU A 48 2.67 4.02 -3.95
C GLU A 48 1.36 3.79 -4.71
N CYS A 49 0.66 4.85 -5.10
CA CYS A 49 -0.66 4.78 -5.70
C CYS A 49 -0.61 4.46 -7.19
N CYS A 50 -1.54 3.63 -7.67
CA CYS A 50 -1.67 3.37 -9.11
C CYS A 50 -1.99 4.66 -9.89
N THR A 51 -2.69 5.60 -9.25
CA THR A 51 -3.03 6.93 -9.79
C THR A 51 -1.90 7.96 -9.65
N LYS A 52 -0.78 7.59 -9.01
CA LYS A 52 0.33 8.50 -8.66
C LYS A 52 -0.10 9.74 -7.87
N THR A 53 -1.17 9.63 -7.09
CA THR A 53 -1.74 10.73 -6.31
C THR A 53 -2.19 10.21 -4.95
N CYS A 54 -1.50 10.65 -3.90
CA CYS A 54 -1.72 10.34 -2.50
C CYS A 54 -2.14 11.63 -1.77
N GLU A 55 -3.44 11.82 -1.60
CA GLU A 55 -4.01 13.02 -1.00
C GLU A 55 -4.74 12.67 0.30
N SER A 56 -4.42 13.39 1.38
CA SER A 56 -4.98 13.12 2.72
C SER A 56 -4.76 11.66 3.17
N TYR A 57 -3.57 11.12 2.88
CA TYR A 57 -3.19 9.71 3.15
C TYR A 57 -4.00 8.65 2.40
N LEU A 58 -4.73 9.04 1.35
CA LEU A 58 -5.49 8.12 0.52
C LEU A 58 -5.11 8.26 -0.95
N CYS A 59 -5.01 7.13 -1.65
CA CYS A 59 -4.85 7.18 -3.10
C CYS A 59 -6.09 7.79 -3.72
N ARG A 60 -5.95 8.87 -4.49
CA ARG A 60 -7.07 9.54 -5.16
C ARG A 60 -6.92 9.46 -6.67
N GLU A 61 -8.04 9.51 -7.37
CA GLU A 61 -7.99 9.74 -8.81
C GLU A 61 -7.53 11.17 -9.07
N LYS A 62 -6.71 11.33 -10.11
CA LYS A 62 -6.38 12.66 -10.63
C LYS A 62 -7.66 13.22 -11.25
N ARG A 63 -8.16 14.32 -10.69
CA ARG A 63 -9.28 15.08 -11.26
C ARG A 63 -8.92 15.72 -12.59
#